data_AF-A0A497S954-F1
#
_entry.id   AF-A0A497S954-F1
#
_cell.length_a   1.000
_cell.length_b   1.000
_cell.length_c   1.000
_cell.angle_alpha   90.00
_cell.angle_beta   90.00
_cell.angle_gamma   90.00
#
_symmetry.space_group_name_H-M   'P 1'
#
loop_
_entity.id
_entity.type
_entity.pdbx_description
1 polymer ?
#
loop_
_entity_poly.entity_id
_entity_poly.type
_entity_poly.pdbx_seq_one_letter_code
_entity_poly.pdbx_strand_id
1 'polypeptide(L)'
;MIIFVTAFFTGLLSKLVDAAEEHGLGIPAMFSRVSGVAYGVLIAYVISVSPELSGLWIATVIGVIITGKIDTPGHYLGIGSMLFMLPILGIAGIDVPLLAAFTALCVLEEVINDEILDKGRIKNRAVSGFLGMRPLLEMAAFVVSAAAGQWVIWLGLLSYDVGYVLMERLAAH
;
A
#
# COMPACT_ATOMS: atom_id res chain seq x y z
N MET A 1 3.72 17.11 6.81
CA MET A 1 3.95 17.42 5.39
C MET A 1 4.86 16.40 4.73
N ILE A 2 6.09 16.19 5.20
CA ILE A 2 7.03 15.23 4.59
C ILE A 2 6.47 13.79 4.53
N ILE A 3 5.79 13.34 5.60
CA ILE A 3 5.18 12.00 5.67
C ILE A 3 4.12 11.77 4.58
N PHE A 4 3.29 12.77 4.27
CA PHE A 4 2.25 12.63 3.23
C PHE A 4 2.86 12.59 1.83
N VAL A 5 3.91 13.38 1.60
CA VAL A 5 4.70 13.32 0.36
C VAL A 5 5.34 11.95 0.22
N THR A 6 5.91 11.41 1.30
CA THR A 6 6.47 10.06 1.31
C THR A 6 5.39 9.01 1.01
N ALA A 7 4.24 9.06 1.68
CA ALA A 7 3.13 8.13 1.44
C ALA A 7 2.66 8.17 -0.03
N PHE A 8 2.51 9.36 -0.60
CA PHE A 8 2.20 9.56 -2.01
C PHE A 8 3.21 8.88 -2.94
N PHE A 9 4.51 9.11 -2.72
CA PHE A 9 5.55 8.48 -3.54
C PHE A 9 5.61 6.96 -3.33
N THR A 10 5.33 6.47 -2.12
CA THR A 10 5.22 5.03 -1.88
C THR A 10 4.12 4.41 -2.74
N GLY A 11 2.94 5.05 -2.83
CA GLY A 11 1.82 4.57 -3.66
C GLY A 11 2.09 4.65 -5.15
N LEU A 12 2.71 5.75 -5.58
CA LEU A 12 3.13 5.92 -6.97
C LEU A 12 4.14 4.83 -7.37
N LEU A 13 5.16 4.59 -6.55
CA LEU A 13 6.20 3.61 -6.84
C LEU A 13 5.71 2.17 -6.74
N SER A 14 4.81 1.85 -5.80
CA SER A 14 4.23 0.51 -5.72
C SER A 14 3.45 0.18 -6.99
N LYS A 15 2.59 1.09 -7.47
CA LYS A 15 1.87 0.89 -8.74
C LYS A 15 2.80 0.84 -9.96
N LEU A 16 3.91 1.60 -9.93
CA LEU A 16 4.91 1.54 -10.99
C LEU A 16 5.58 0.15 -11.07
N VAL A 17 5.72 -0.55 -9.94
CA VAL A 17 6.18 -1.95 -9.93
C VAL A 17 5.18 -2.83 -10.69
N ASP A 18 3.90 -2.80 -10.32
CA ASP A 18 2.83 -3.54 -11.00
C ASP A 18 2.89 -3.28 -12.51
N ALA A 19 2.88 -2.00 -12.91
CA ALA A 19 2.78 -1.60 -14.31
C ALA A 19 4.02 -1.98 -15.14
N ALA A 20 5.21 -2.03 -14.54
CA ALA A 20 6.43 -2.45 -15.21
C ALA A 20 6.47 -3.96 -15.46
N GLU A 21 5.73 -4.75 -14.66
CA GLU A 21 5.70 -6.22 -14.75
C GLU A 21 4.51 -6.74 -15.55
N GLU A 22 3.39 -6.01 -15.58
CA GLU A 22 2.19 -6.34 -16.37
C GLU A 22 2.34 -6.09 -17.89
N HIS A 23 3.54 -5.77 -18.38
CA HIS A 23 3.88 -5.45 -19.79
C HIS A 23 3.12 -4.26 -20.43
N GLY A 24 2.27 -3.53 -19.70
CA GLY A 24 1.44 -2.45 -20.25
C GLY A 24 2.22 -1.23 -20.75
N LEU A 25 3.34 -0.89 -20.09
CA LEU A 25 4.08 0.37 -20.35
C LEU A 25 5.38 0.20 -21.16
N GLY A 26 5.80 -1.02 -21.51
CA GLY A 26 7.09 -1.27 -22.15
C GLY A 26 8.31 -0.85 -21.30
N ILE A 27 8.12 -0.67 -19.98
CA ILE A 27 9.14 -0.24 -19.04
C ILE A 27 10.11 -1.41 -18.77
N PRO A 28 11.44 -1.18 -18.76
CA PRO A 28 12.39 -2.23 -18.44
C PRO A 28 12.18 -2.81 -17.04
N ALA A 29 12.31 -4.13 -16.88
CA ALA A 29 12.18 -4.82 -15.58
C ALA A 29 13.10 -4.27 -14.47
N MET A 30 14.19 -3.58 -14.84
CA MET A 30 15.05 -2.87 -13.88
C MET A 30 14.29 -1.77 -13.11
N PHE A 31 13.36 -1.07 -13.75
CA PHE A 31 12.55 -0.03 -13.09
C PHE A 31 11.61 -0.62 -12.03
N SER A 32 11.01 -1.80 -12.27
CA SER A 32 10.25 -2.52 -11.23
C SER A 32 11.15 -2.75 -10.00
N ARG A 33 12.36 -3.29 -10.19
CA ARG A 33 13.27 -3.61 -9.08
C ARG A 33 13.73 -2.39 -8.29
N VAL A 34 14.12 -1.33 -9.00
CA VAL A 34 14.57 -0.08 -8.36
C VAL A 34 13.42 0.60 -7.62
N SER A 35 12.23 0.64 -8.23
CA SER A 35 11.03 1.21 -7.60
C SER A 35 10.61 0.38 -6.39
N GLY A 36 10.74 -0.95 -6.48
CA GLY A 36 10.59 -1.90 -5.38
C GLY A 36 11.42 -1.52 -4.17
N VAL A 37 12.74 -1.47 -4.35
CA VAL A 37 13.68 -1.05 -3.29
C VAL A 37 13.34 0.34 -2.76
N ALA A 38 13.07 1.29 -3.65
CA ALA A 38 12.77 2.66 -3.25
C ALA A 38 11.51 2.74 -2.37
N TYR A 39 10.38 2.16 -2.79
CA TYR A 39 9.15 2.21 -2.00
C TYR A 39 9.31 1.45 -0.68
N GLY A 40 10.04 0.33 -0.66
CA GLY A 40 10.30 -0.42 0.57
C GLY A 40 11.08 0.39 1.62
N VAL A 41 12.09 1.15 1.17
CA VAL A 41 12.81 2.12 2.02
C VAL A 41 11.86 3.23 2.50
N LEU A 42 10.98 3.74 1.64
CA LEU A 42 9.99 4.75 2.04
C LEU A 42 9.00 4.22 3.09
N ILE A 43 8.53 2.98 2.95
CA ILE A 43 7.68 2.32 3.97
C ILE A 43 8.43 2.23 5.30
N ALA A 44 9.67 1.74 5.29
CA ALA A 44 10.47 1.65 6.51
C ALA A 44 10.70 3.03 7.16
N TYR A 45 10.94 4.06 6.34
CA TYR A 45 11.03 5.44 6.84
C TYR A 45 9.74 5.88 7.53
N VAL A 46 8.56 5.69 6.90
CA VAL A 46 7.28 6.10 7.51
C VAL A 46 7.04 5.38 8.84
N ILE A 47 7.30 4.06 8.91
CA ILE A 47 7.20 3.26 10.14
C ILE A 47 8.18 3.77 11.23
N SER A 48 9.36 4.24 10.84
CA SER A 48 10.36 4.72 11.80
C SER A 48 10.06 6.11 12.38
N VAL A 49 9.24 6.93 11.72
CA VAL A 49 9.03 8.33 12.11
C VAL A 49 7.58 8.70 12.49
N SER A 50 6.58 7.85 12.19
CA SER A 50 5.17 8.15 12.50
C SER A 50 4.50 6.98 13.25
N PRO A 51 4.38 7.07 14.58
CA PRO A 51 3.69 6.05 15.37
C PRO A 51 2.25 5.78 14.91
N GLU A 52 1.56 6.82 14.42
CA GLU A 52 0.17 6.75 13.96
C GLU A 52 0.03 5.89 12.70
N LEU A 53 1.00 5.99 11.78
CA LEU A 53 0.97 5.28 10.51
C LEU A 53 1.67 3.91 10.58
N SER A 54 2.62 3.72 11.49
CA SER A 54 3.38 2.46 11.63
C SER A 54 2.48 1.23 11.62
N GLY A 55 1.44 1.22 12.45
CA GLY A 55 0.50 0.11 12.54
C GLY A 55 -0.22 -0.16 11.22
N LEU A 56 -0.67 0.89 10.53
CA LEU A 56 -1.37 0.78 9.24
C LEU A 56 -0.45 0.23 8.13
N TRP A 57 0.78 0.70 8.04
CA TRP A 57 1.74 0.23 7.03
C TRP A 57 2.15 -1.21 7.27
N ILE A 58 2.45 -1.56 8.52
CA ILE A 58 2.78 -2.95 8.89
C ILE A 58 1.56 -3.85 8.62
N ALA A 59 0.35 -3.44 9.00
CA ALA A 59 -0.89 -4.17 8.70
C ALA A 59 -1.07 -4.41 7.20
N THR A 60 -0.83 -3.39 6.38
CA THR A 60 -0.94 -3.48 4.92
C THR A 60 0.04 -4.51 4.37
N VAL A 61 1.30 -4.47 4.81
CA VAL A 61 2.33 -5.43 4.40
C VAL A 61 1.98 -6.86 4.84
N ILE A 62 1.53 -7.04 6.10
CA ILE A 62 1.07 -8.34 6.58
C ILE A 62 -0.11 -8.84 5.75
N GLY A 63 -1.07 -7.97 5.43
CA GLY A 63 -2.24 -8.30 4.62
C GLY A 63 -1.85 -8.87 3.26
N VAL A 64 -0.98 -8.17 2.51
CA VAL A 64 -0.53 -8.63 1.19
C VAL A 64 0.34 -9.89 1.25
N ILE A 65 1.08 -10.11 2.35
CA ILE A 65 1.81 -11.37 2.59
C ILE A 65 0.83 -12.53 2.80
N ILE A 66 -0.17 -12.34 3.66
CA ILE A 66 -1.15 -13.39 3.99
C ILE A 66 -1.96 -13.78 2.77
N THR A 67 -2.37 -12.81 1.94
CA THR A 67 -3.15 -13.08 0.72
C THR A 67 -2.31 -13.51 -0.46
N GLY A 68 -0.98 -13.53 -0.34
CA GLY A 68 -0.09 -13.99 -1.40
C GLY A 68 -0.02 -13.05 -2.61
N LYS A 69 -0.38 -11.76 -2.43
CA LYS A 69 -0.33 -10.73 -3.47
C LYS A 69 1.08 -10.29 -3.86
N ILE A 70 2.11 -10.83 -3.20
CA ILE A 70 3.51 -10.61 -3.56
C ILE A 70 3.93 -11.75 -4.47
N ASP A 71 3.78 -11.53 -5.76
CA ASP A 71 4.02 -12.51 -6.81
C ASP A 71 5.18 -12.11 -7.75
N THR A 72 5.74 -10.92 -7.59
CA THR A 72 6.77 -10.40 -8.49
C THR A 72 8.10 -10.03 -7.84
N PRO A 73 9.23 -10.09 -8.58
CA PRO A 73 10.55 -9.70 -8.09
C PRO A 73 10.60 -8.27 -7.54
N GLY A 74 9.88 -7.32 -8.14
CA GLY A 74 9.82 -5.94 -7.65
C GLY A 74 9.24 -5.85 -6.24
N HIS A 75 8.12 -6.53 -5.97
CA HIS A 75 7.52 -6.52 -4.64
C HIS A 75 8.34 -7.27 -3.60
N TYR A 76 8.97 -8.39 -3.97
CA TYR A 76 9.90 -9.09 -3.07
C TYR A 76 11.07 -8.19 -2.65
N LEU A 77 11.62 -7.40 -3.57
CA LEU A 77 12.68 -6.43 -3.25
C LEU A 77 12.16 -5.28 -2.38
N GLY A 78 10.92 -4.84 -2.57
CA GLY A 78 10.30 -3.84 -1.70
C GLY A 78 10.15 -4.34 -0.26
N ILE A 79 9.66 -5.56 -0.06
CA ILE A 79 9.56 -6.13 1.28
C ILE A 79 10.94 -6.42 1.87
N GLY A 80 11.86 -6.97 1.09
CA GLY A 80 13.22 -7.24 1.52
C GLY A 80 13.95 -5.97 1.96
N SER A 81 13.83 -4.88 1.19
CA SER A 81 14.44 -3.60 1.54
C SER A 81 13.78 -2.96 2.76
N MET A 82 12.45 -3.04 2.88
CA MET A 82 11.75 -2.61 4.10
C MET A 82 12.26 -3.35 5.33
N LEU A 83 12.29 -4.69 5.29
CA LEU A 83 12.75 -5.54 6.40
C LEU A 83 14.22 -5.31 6.73
N PHE A 84 15.07 -5.02 5.74
CA PHE A 84 16.47 -4.69 5.95
C PHE A 84 16.64 -3.33 6.63
N MET A 85 15.84 -2.33 6.25
CA MET A 85 15.93 -0.97 6.78
C MET A 85 15.30 -0.80 8.16
N LEU A 86 14.26 -1.56 8.51
CA LEU A 86 13.55 -1.43 9.78
C LEU A 86 14.46 -1.60 11.03
N PRO A 87 15.38 -2.58 11.10
CA PRO A 87 16.34 -2.68 12.21
C PRO A 87 17.31 -1.48 12.31
N ILE A 88 17.57 -0.79 11.19
CA ILE A 88 18.49 0.35 11.12
C ILE A 88 17.78 1.63 11.57
N LEU A 89 16.55 1.85 11.10
CA LEU A 89 15.78 3.07 11.37
C LEU A 89 14.96 2.98 12.66
N GLY A 90 14.64 1.78 13.12
CA GLY A 90 13.74 1.54 14.25
C GLY A 90 12.26 1.61 13.87
N ILE A 91 11.40 1.45 14.88
CA ILE A 91 9.94 1.54 14.75
C ILE A 91 9.46 2.60 15.75
N ALA A 92 8.73 3.60 15.29
CA ALA A 92 8.31 4.74 16.12
C ALA A 92 7.34 4.35 17.25
N GLY A 93 6.56 3.29 17.04
CA GLY A 93 5.55 2.78 17.96
C GLY A 93 4.52 1.94 17.21
N ILE A 94 3.84 1.03 17.91
CA ILE A 94 2.77 0.20 17.35
C ILE A 94 1.66 0.09 18.39
N ASP A 95 0.46 0.52 18.04
CA ASP A 95 -0.77 0.15 18.74
C ASP A 95 -1.22 -1.23 18.25
N VAL A 96 -1.03 -2.26 19.09
CA VAL A 96 -1.27 -3.66 18.72
C VAL A 96 -2.75 -3.93 18.38
N PRO A 97 -3.74 -3.45 19.18
CA PRO A 97 -5.15 -3.52 18.79
C PRO A 97 -5.46 -2.94 17.40
N LEU A 98 -4.97 -1.73 17.10
CA LEU A 98 -5.19 -1.10 15.80
C LEU A 98 -4.47 -1.86 14.67
N LEU A 99 -3.25 -2.33 14.90
CA LEU A 99 -2.52 -3.18 13.95
C LEU A 99 -3.34 -4.43 13.60
N ALA A 100 -3.89 -5.13 14.60
CA ALA A 100 -4.69 -6.33 14.37
C ALA A 100 -5.97 -6.03 13.59
N ALA A 101 -6.66 -4.92 13.93
CA ALA A 101 -7.86 -4.48 13.24
C ALA A 101 -7.58 -4.13 11.77
N PHE A 102 -6.56 -3.31 11.50
CA PHE A 102 -6.17 -2.97 10.13
C PHE A 102 -5.69 -4.20 9.36
N THR A 103 -4.95 -5.12 9.98
CA THR A 103 -4.51 -6.35 9.31
C THR A 103 -5.72 -7.18 8.87
N ALA A 104 -6.70 -7.37 9.74
CA ALA A 104 -7.92 -8.11 9.41
C ALA A 104 -8.70 -7.44 8.27
N LEU A 105 -8.77 -6.10 8.25
CA LEU A 105 -9.43 -5.35 7.18
C LEU A 105 -8.66 -5.45 5.86
N CYS A 106 -7.33 -5.32 5.86
CA CYS A 106 -6.49 -5.52 4.68
C CYS A 106 -6.68 -6.93 4.10
N VAL A 107 -6.65 -7.97 4.94
CA VAL A 107 -6.87 -9.35 4.48
C VAL A 107 -8.27 -9.52 3.91
N LEU A 108 -9.30 -9.02 4.60
CA LEU A 108 -10.69 -9.10 4.13
C LEU A 108 -10.86 -8.39 2.79
N GLU A 109 -10.28 -7.21 2.64
CA GLU A 109 -10.36 -6.43 1.41
C GLU A 109 -9.67 -7.11 0.24
N GLU A 110 -8.47 -7.66 0.45
CA GLU A 110 -7.78 -8.42 -0.59
C GLU A 110 -8.56 -9.69 -0.98
N VAL A 111 -9.14 -10.42 -0.02
CA VAL A 111 -10.01 -11.57 -0.30
C VAL A 111 -11.27 -11.16 -1.08
N ILE A 112 -11.89 -10.03 -0.73
CA ILE A 112 -13.04 -9.48 -1.46
C ILE A 112 -12.62 -9.12 -2.89
N ASN A 113 -11.48 -8.47 -3.06
CA ASN A 113 -10.95 -8.09 -4.36
C ASN A 113 -10.67 -9.32 -5.23
N ASP A 114 -10.05 -10.37 -4.69
CA ASP A 114 -9.80 -11.63 -5.42
C ASP A 114 -11.10 -12.33 -5.85
N GLU A 115 -12.06 -12.44 -4.93
CA GLU A 115 -13.32 -13.14 -5.19
C GLU A 115 -14.24 -12.36 -6.15
N ILE A 116 -14.15 -11.03 -6.18
CA ILE A 116 -15.06 -10.18 -6.96
C ILE A 116 -14.43 -9.73 -8.29
N LEU A 117 -13.18 -9.26 -8.27
CA LEU A 117 -12.48 -8.72 -9.44
C LEU A 117 -11.85 -9.84 -10.27
N ASP A 118 -11.01 -10.66 -9.65
CA ASP A 118 -10.17 -11.62 -10.38
C ASP A 118 -10.97 -12.83 -10.88
N LYS A 119 -12.02 -13.23 -10.17
CA LYS A 119 -12.97 -14.27 -10.65
C LYS A 119 -14.00 -13.74 -11.68
N GLY A 120 -13.85 -12.50 -12.15
CA GLY A 120 -14.59 -11.95 -13.28
C GLY A 120 -16.10 -11.76 -13.04
N ARG A 121 -16.53 -11.68 -11.77
CA ARG A 121 -17.95 -11.46 -11.41
C ARG A 121 -18.43 -10.06 -11.79
N ILE A 122 -17.52 -9.09 -11.88
CA ILE A 122 -17.82 -7.71 -12.27
C ILE A 122 -16.87 -7.25 -13.37
N LYS A 123 -17.41 -7.00 -14.57
CA LYS A 123 -16.66 -6.49 -15.73
C LYS A 123 -16.64 -4.96 -15.84
N ASN A 124 -17.22 -4.25 -14.87
CA ASN A 124 -17.34 -2.80 -14.92
C ASN A 124 -16.05 -2.13 -14.42
N ARG A 125 -15.34 -1.43 -15.33
CA ARG A 125 -14.11 -0.67 -15.04
C ARG A 125 -14.25 0.33 -13.89
N ALA A 126 -15.43 0.92 -13.69
CA ALA A 126 -15.65 1.87 -12.60
C ALA A 126 -15.68 1.17 -11.24
N VAL A 127 -16.23 -0.05 -11.19
CA VAL A 127 -16.29 -0.86 -9.97
C VAL A 127 -14.93 -1.48 -9.65
N SER A 128 -14.17 -1.89 -10.68
CA SER A 128 -12.80 -2.37 -10.48
C SER A 128 -11.88 -1.26 -9.98
N GLY A 129 -11.96 -0.06 -10.55
CA GLY A 129 -11.21 1.10 -10.07
C GLY A 129 -11.59 1.49 -8.64
N PHE A 130 -12.87 1.45 -8.28
CA PHE A 130 -13.32 1.77 -6.92
C PHE A 130 -12.83 0.75 -5.88
N LEU A 131 -12.93 -0.55 -6.18
CA LEU A 131 -12.43 -1.61 -5.31
C LEU A 131 -10.89 -1.63 -5.22
N GLY A 132 -10.20 -1.19 -6.28
CA GLY A 132 -8.76 -0.95 -6.29
C GLY A 132 -8.30 0.17 -5.34
N MET A 133 -9.17 1.13 -5.00
CA MET A 133 -8.87 2.18 -4.01
C MET A 133 -9.09 1.75 -2.56
N ARG A 134 -9.17 0.44 -2.29
CA ARG A 134 -9.20 -0.09 -0.92
C ARG A 134 -10.25 0.59 0.00
N PRO A 135 -11.52 0.68 -0.44
CA PRO A 135 -12.52 1.52 0.20
C PRO A 135 -12.84 1.10 1.64
N LEU A 136 -12.71 -0.18 1.98
CA LEU A 136 -12.93 -0.66 3.34
C LEU A 136 -11.85 -0.15 4.29
N LEU A 137 -10.59 -0.24 3.86
CA LEU A 137 -9.46 0.27 4.64
C LEU A 137 -9.54 1.78 4.80
N GLU A 138 -9.90 2.51 3.73
CA GLU A 138 -10.06 3.96 3.73
C GLU A 138 -11.18 4.42 4.67
N MET A 139 -12.34 3.76 4.64
CA MET A 139 -13.44 4.03 5.57
C MET A 139 -13.03 3.75 7.02
N ALA A 140 -12.33 2.64 7.28
CA ALA A 140 -11.86 2.32 8.62
C ALA A 140 -10.83 3.32 9.12
N ALA A 141 -9.87 3.72 8.28
CA ALA A 141 -8.88 4.74 8.59
C ALA A 141 -9.56 6.08 8.90
N PHE A 142 -10.60 6.46 8.15
CA PHE A 142 -11.40 7.66 8.42
C PHE A 142 -12.09 7.59 9.79
N VAL A 143 -12.79 6.48 10.10
CA VAL A 143 -13.51 6.32 11.37
C VAL A 143 -12.53 6.34 12.55
N VAL A 144 -11.41 5.60 12.46
CA VAL A 144 -10.37 5.60 13.49
C VAL A 144 -9.77 6.99 13.66
N SER A 145 -9.46 7.69 12.56
CA SER A 145 -8.93 9.06 12.59
C SER A 145 -9.89 10.03 13.27
N ALA A 146 -11.19 9.97 12.94
CA ALA A 146 -12.21 10.83 13.50
C ALA A 146 -12.43 10.54 15.00
N ALA A 147 -12.44 9.27 15.40
CA ALA A 147 -12.63 8.87 16.78
C ALA A 147 -11.43 9.20 17.68
N ALA A 148 -10.21 9.01 17.18
CA ALA A 148 -8.97 9.28 17.92
C ALA A 148 -8.51 10.74 17.81
N GLY A 149 -9.11 11.54 16.92
CA GLY A 149 -8.64 12.89 16.58
C GLY A 149 -7.31 12.90 15.82
N GLN A 150 -6.88 11.75 15.27
CA GLN A 150 -5.59 11.55 14.61
C GLN A 150 -5.76 11.46 13.08
N TRP A 151 -5.98 12.59 12.44
CA TRP A 151 -6.18 12.68 10.99
C TRP A 151 -4.98 12.24 10.14
N VAL A 152 -3.80 12.06 10.75
CA VAL A 152 -2.59 11.60 10.07
C VAL A 152 -2.79 10.22 9.44
N ILE A 153 -3.57 9.34 10.08
CA ILE A 153 -3.82 7.98 9.59
C ILE A 153 -4.55 8.03 8.25
N TRP A 154 -5.72 8.66 8.22
CA TRP A 154 -6.54 8.79 7.02
C TRP A 154 -5.85 9.62 5.93
N LEU A 155 -5.28 10.78 6.27
CA LEU A 155 -4.60 11.61 5.26
C LEU A 155 -3.34 10.94 4.69
N GLY A 156 -2.65 10.11 5.49
CA GLY A 156 -1.53 9.30 5.04
C GLY A 156 -1.95 8.24 4.01
N LEU A 157 -3.03 7.50 4.32
CA LEU A 157 -3.60 6.50 3.41
C LEU A 157 -4.13 7.15 2.12
N LEU A 158 -4.92 8.22 2.25
CA LEU A 158 -5.42 8.99 1.12
C LEU A 158 -4.28 9.49 0.22
N SER A 159 -3.19 9.97 0.81
CA SER A 159 -2.02 10.41 0.03
C SER A 159 -1.39 9.27 -0.76
N TYR A 160 -1.27 8.09 -0.15
CA TYR A 160 -0.82 6.86 -0.83
C TYR A 160 -1.74 6.50 -2.00
N ASP A 161 -3.05 6.45 -1.77
CA ASP A 161 -4.04 6.07 -2.78
C ASP A 161 -4.06 7.05 -3.96
N VAL A 162 -3.93 8.36 -3.70
CA VAL A 162 -3.81 9.37 -4.76
C VAL A 162 -2.58 9.10 -5.63
N GLY A 163 -1.44 8.75 -5.04
CA GLY A 163 -0.24 8.38 -5.77
C GLY A 163 -0.42 7.10 -6.60
N TYR A 164 -1.04 6.09 -6.00
CA TYR A 164 -1.33 4.80 -6.63
C TYR A 164 -2.23 4.96 -7.86
N VAL A 165 -3.38 5.63 -7.70
CA VAL A 165 -4.37 5.85 -8.78
C VAL A 165 -3.80 6.74 -9.89
N LEU A 166 -2.98 7.73 -9.55
CA LEU A 166 -2.34 8.57 -10.57
C LEU A 166 -1.45 7.73 -11.49
N MET A 167 -0.61 6.86 -10.91
CA MET A 167 0.27 6.00 -11.69
C MET A 167 -0.51 4.95 -12.48
N GLU A 168 -1.60 4.40 -11.93
CA GLU A 168 -2.48 3.47 -12.63
C GLU A 168 -3.06 4.12 -13.91
N ARG A 169 -3.52 5.36 -13.81
CA ARG A 169 -4.03 6.11 -14.96
C ARG A 169 -2.95 6.41 -16.00
N LEU A 170 -1.73 6.71 -15.55
CA LEU A 170 -0.59 6.90 -16.46
C LEU A 170 -0.20 5.58 -17.15
N ALA A 171 -0.36 4.45 -16.47
CA ALA A 171 -0.07 3.12 -16.99
C ALA A 171 -1.12 2.59 -17.99
N ALA A 172 -2.34 3.11 -17.92
CA ALA A 172 -3.44 2.70 -18.79
C ALA A 172 -3.44 3.35 -20.20
N HIS A 173 -2.47 4.22 -20.48
CA HIS A 173 -2.27 4.94 -21.74
C HIS A 173 -0.99 4.51 -22.45
#